data_AF-A0A356W0K9-F1
#
_entry.id   AF-A0A356W0K9-F1
#
_cell.length_a   1.000
_cell.length_b   1.000
_cell.length_c   1.000
_cell.angle_alpha   90.00
_cell.angle_beta   90.00
_cell.angle_gamma   90.00
#
_symmetry.space_group_name_H-M   'P 1'
#
loop_
_entity.id
_entity.type
_entity.pdbx_description
1 polymer ?
#
loop_
_entity_poly.entity_id
_entity_poly.type
_entity_poly.pdbx_seq_one_letter_code
_entity_poly.pdbx_strand_id
1 'polypeptide(L)'
;HLGDNHYNCPVVAYYPEVIGANMRCLKDCNFIHGYVGLHRRHDFPRKMCAILQKSFPDITPAQVRAAAKAAYAEYAAFLHRNRSKGDEMIAEARRRHMPIIVLSGRPYHLDPEINHGIDKLITALGAAVISEDVLSPKMRRFPTHVLNQWTYQARLYAAAKYICDKPDMNLVQLVSFGCGIDAITTDEVRRILEESGKIYTEVKIDEITNLGAVKIRLRSLFAALEK
;
A
#
# COMPACT_ATOMS: atom_id res chain seq x y z
N HIS A 1 8.47 -11.60 8.81
CA HIS A 1 7.97 -11.23 7.47
C HIS A 1 6.59 -11.84 7.27
N LEU A 2 5.66 -11.10 6.64
CA LEU A 2 4.27 -11.54 6.45
C LEU A 2 4.08 -12.44 5.22
N GLY A 3 4.94 -12.30 4.20
CA GLY A 3 4.91 -13.11 2.98
C GLY A 3 6.01 -14.16 2.90
N ASP A 4 5.94 -14.96 1.84
CA ASP A 4 6.98 -15.91 1.41
C ASP A 4 8.21 -15.17 0.91
N ASN A 5 7.99 -14.09 0.14
CA ASN A 5 9.03 -13.22 -0.38
C ASN A 5 8.71 -11.74 -0.10
N HIS A 6 9.62 -10.86 -0.51
CA HIS A 6 9.53 -9.42 -0.28
C HIS A 6 9.80 -8.62 -1.56
N TYR A 7 9.15 -9.04 -2.65
CA TYR A 7 9.32 -8.42 -3.96
C TYR A 7 8.41 -7.20 -4.17
N ASN A 8 8.84 -6.32 -5.06
CA ASN A 8 7.98 -5.29 -5.65
C ASN A 8 7.19 -5.89 -6.82
N CYS A 9 6.05 -5.28 -7.14
CA CYS A 9 5.32 -5.60 -8.37
C CYS A 9 6.25 -5.39 -9.59
N PRO A 10 6.32 -6.33 -10.55
CA PRO A 10 7.15 -6.19 -11.74
C PRO A 10 6.86 -4.88 -12.49
N VAL A 11 5.58 -4.50 -12.63
CA VAL A 11 5.18 -3.26 -13.30
C VAL A 11 5.89 -2.05 -12.68
N VAL A 12 5.80 -1.90 -11.36
CA VAL A 12 6.42 -0.78 -10.64
C VAL A 12 7.94 -0.87 -10.64
N ALA A 13 8.49 -2.09 -10.55
CA ALA A 13 9.93 -2.31 -10.54
C ALA A 13 10.61 -1.87 -11.86
N TYR A 14 9.90 -1.94 -12.99
CA TYR A 14 10.41 -1.59 -14.32
C TYR A 14 9.97 -0.22 -14.83
N TYR A 15 9.15 0.54 -14.09
CA TYR A 15 8.80 1.91 -14.46
C TYR A 15 10.00 2.80 -14.80
N PRO A 16 11.12 2.76 -14.05
CA PRO A 16 12.27 3.56 -14.41
C PRO A 16 12.85 3.23 -15.80
N GLU A 17 12.80 1.97 -16.24
CA GLU A 17 13.23 1.59 -17.61
C GLU A 17 12.28 2.15 -18.66
N VAL A 18 10.96 2.06 -18.42
CA VAL A 18 9.94 2.59 -19.34
C VAL A 18 10.10 4.11 -19.48
N ILE A 19 10.27 4.82 -18.36
CA ILE A 19 10.50 6.27 -18.36
C ILE A 19 11.80 6.58 -19.12
N GLY A 20 12.90 5.88 -18.79
CA GLY A 20 14.20 6.07 -19.44
C GLY A 20 14.17 5.85 -20.96
N ALA A 21 13.43 4.85 -21.44
CA ALA A 21 13.34 4.52 -22.86
C ALA A 21 12.44 5.48 -23.66
N ASN A 22 11.44 6.10 -23.02
CA ASN A 22 10.38 6.82 -23.73
C ASN A 22 10.40 8.34 -23.53
N MET A 23 10.96 8.84 -22.42
CA MET A 23 10.89 10.25 -22.07
C MET A 23 12.07 11.04 -22.61
N ARG A 24 11.85 11.78 -23.70
CA ARG A 24 12.87 12.63 -24.33
C ARG A 24 13.44 13.71 -23.40
N CYS A 25 12.62 14.21 -22.46
CA CYS A 25 13.04 15.21 -21.49
C CYS A 25 14.14 14.73 -20.53
N LEU A 26 14.38 13.42 -20.45
CA LEU A 26 15.46 12.88 -19.61
C LEU A 26 16.84 13.01 -20.25
N LYS A 27 16.96 13.38 -21.53
CA LYS A 27 18.27 13.53 -22.20
C LYS A 27 19.15 14.58 -21.54
N ASP A 28 18.54 15.63 -21.00
CA ASP A 28 19.23 16.73 -20.33
C ASP A 28 19.25 16.56 -18.80
N CYS A 29 18.86 15.39 -18.30
CA CYS A 29 18.79 15.07 -16.89
C CYS A 29 19.70 13.89 -16.55
N ASN A 30 20.41 13.99 -15.43
CA ASN A 30 21.11 12.84 -14.87
C ASN A 30 20.11 11.88 -14.20
N PHE A 31 19.41 11.09 -15.02
CA PHE A 31 18.38 10.16 -14.59
C PHE A 31 19.00 8.88 -13.99
N ILE A 32 19.02 8.79 -12.66
CA ILE A 32 19.57 7.64 -11.93
C ILE A 32 18.45 6.64 -11.62
N HIS A 33 18.48 5.48 -12.28
CA HIS A 33 17.45 4.44 -12.14
C HIS A 33 18.00 3.05 -11.79
N GLY A 34 19.12 3.00 -11.05
CA GLY A 34 19.73 1.73 -10.65
C GLY A 34 18.88 0.90 -9.69
N TYR A 35 18.85 -0.42 -9.88
CA TYR A 35 18.11 -1.34 -9.01
C TYR A 35 18.72 -1.44 -7.61
N VAL A 36 17.94 -1.13 -6.59
CA VAL A 36 18.38 -1.21 -5.18
C VAL A 36 17.38 -1.97 -4.32
N GLY A 37 17.90 -2.81 -3.43
CA GLY A 37 17.08 -3.53 -2.45
C GLY A 37 17.03 -2.77 -1.14
N LEU A 38 16.04 -1.88 -0.95
CA LEU A 38 15.90 -1.07 0.28
C LEU A 38 15.77 -1.93 1.55
N HIS A 39 15.28 -3.16 1.42
CA HIS A 39 15.18 -4.12 2.53
C HIS A 39 16.55 -4.67 2.98
N ARG A 40 17.58 -4.65 2.11
CA ARG A 40 18.95 -5.10 2.43
C ARG A 40 19.78 -3.97 3.02
N ARG A 41 19.45 -3.56 4.26
CA ARG A 41 20.06 -2.39 4.92
C ARG A 41 21.59 -2.43 4.98
N HIS A 42 22.18 -3.62 5.10
CA HIS A 42 23.63 -3.79 5.11
C HIS A 42 24.26 -3.55 3.73
N ASP A 43 23.64 -4.05 2.67
CA ASP A 43 24.21 -4.02 1.31
C ASP A 43 23.85 -2.75 0.54
N PHE A 44 22.73 -2.11 0.90
CA PHE A 44 22.19 -0.93 0.24
C PHE A 44 23.22 0.21 0.12
N PRO A 45 23.90 0.66 1.20
CA PRO A 45 24.82 1.79 1.10
C PRO A 45 25.98 1.54 0.13
N ARG A 46 26.52 0.31 0.13
CA ARG A 46 27.59 -0.08 -0.80
C ARG A 46 27.11 -0.01 -2.25
N LYS A 47 25.95 -0.61 -2.54
CA LYS A 47 25.38 -0.62 -3.89
C LYS A 47 25.02 0.79 -4.36
N MET A 48 24.41 1.59 -3.49
CA MET A 48 23.99 2.95 -3.79
C MET A 48 25.20 3.87 -4.03
N CYS A 49 26.28 3.72 -3.26
CA CYS A 49 27.53 4.46 -3.49
C CYS A 49 28.07 4.20 -4.90
N ALA A 50 28.16 2.93 -5.32
CA ALA A 50 28.62 2.59 -6.67
C ALA A 50 27.70 3.12 -7.79
N ILE A 51 26.39 3.27 -7.52
CA ILE A 51 25.46 3.89 -8.47
C ILE A 51 25.68 5.40 -8.53
N LEU A 52 25.74 6.08 -7.38
CA LEU A 52 25.89 7.53 -7.29
C LEU A 52 27.23 8.02 -7.86
N GLN A 53 28.31 7.29 -7.62
CA GLN A 53 29.65 7.66 -8.10
C GLN A 53 29.78 7.70 -9.63
N LYS A 54 28.85 7.07 -10.36
CA LYS A 54 28.80 7.19 -11.83
C LYS A 54 28.50 8.61 -12.29
N SER A 55 27.75 9.36 -11.49
CA SER A 55 27.37 10.74 -11.79
C SER A 55 28.03 11.77 -10.87
N PHE A 56 28.43 11.35 -9.66
CA PHE A 56 28.99 12.21 -8.62
C PHE A 56 30.25 11.55 -8.02
N PRO A 57 31.42 11.68 -8.70
CA PRO A 57 32.64 10.97 -8.31
C PRO A 57 33.12 11.25 -6.88
N ASP A 58 32.83 12.45 -6.36
CA ASP A 58 33.29 12.91 -5.05
C ASP A 58 32.49 12.33 -3.87
N ILE A 59 31.39 11.61 -4.14
CA ILE A 59 30.60 10.97 -3.09
C ILE A 59 31.38 9.80 -2.48
N THR A 60 31.56 9.84 -1.17
CA THR A 60 32.28 8.81 -0.41
C THR A 60 31.35 7.76 0.19
N PRO A 61 31.83 6.52 0.40
CA PRO A 61 31.06 5.49 1.10
C PRO A 61 30.63 5.89 2.52
N ALA A 62 31.41 6.74 3.20
CA ALA A 62 31.09 7.23 4.54
C ALA A 62 29.85 8.14 4.51
N GLN A 63 29.79 9.08 3.55
CA GLN A 63 28.62 9.95 3.35
C GLN A 63 27.37 9.13 3.03
N VAL A 64 27.46 8.15 2.13
CA VAL A 64 26.32 7.31 1.76
C VAL A 64 25.84 6.47 2.95
N ARG A 65 26.75 5.92 3.77
CA ARG A 65 26.37 5.19 4.99
C ARG A 65 25.68 6.08 6.01
N ALA A 66 26.19 7.30 6.23
CA ALA A 66 25.57 8.26 7.13
C ALA A 66 24.18 8.67 6.65
N ALA A 67 24.03 8.99 5.36
CA ALA A 67 22.76 9.34 4.74
C ALA A 67 21.76 8.18 4.81
N ALA A 68 22.19 6.95 4.49
CA ALA A 68 21.33 5.76 4.58
C ALA A 68 20.89 5.49 6.02
N LYS A 69 21.78 5.65 7.01
CA LYS A 69 21.43 5.51 8.43
C LYS A 69 20.36 6.53 8.85
N ALA A 70 20.53 7.80 8.47
CA ALA A 70 19.54 8.85 8.72
C ALA A 70 18.20 8.53 8.04
N ALA A 71 18.23 8.14 6.77
CA ALA A 71 17.04 7.79 6.00
C ALA A 71 16.28 6.59 6.60
N TYR A 72 16.97 5.54 7.05
CA TYR A 72 16.32 4.40 7.70
C TYR A 72 15.75 4.74 9.08
N ALA A 73 16.41 5.63 9.83
CA ALA A 73 15.89 6.12 11.10
C ALA A 73 14.60 6.92 10.88
N GLU A 74 14.61 7.86 9.93
CA GLU A 74 13.42 8.65 9.60
C GLU A 74 12.31 7.79 9.01
N TYR A 75 12.61 6.83 8.14
CA TYR A 75 11.62 5.90 7.62
C TYR A 75 10.95 5.07 8.73
N ALA A 76 11.72 4.63 9.73
CA ALA A 76 11.16 3.94 10.89
C ALA A 76 10.29 4.88 11.74
N ALA A 77 10.73 6.12 11.95
CA ALA A 77 9.97 7.14 12.67
C ALA A 77 8.66 7.51 11.95
N PHE A 78 8.69 7.67 10.63
CA PHE A 78 7.53 7.88 9.78
C PHE A 78 6.51 6.75 9.93
N LEU A 79 6.94 5.49 9.77
CA LEU A 79 6.06 4.34 9.94
C LEU A 79 5.49 4.25 11.36
N HIS A 80 6.27 4.61 12.38
CA HIS A 80 5.78 4.67 13.75
C HIS A 80 4.70 5.75 13.90
N ARG A 81 4.94 6.98 13.43
CA ARG A 81 3.94 8.06 13.46
C ARG A 81 2.67 7.69 12.72
N ASN A 82 2.77 7.05 11.54
CA ASN A 82 1.59 6.62 10.78
C ASN A 82 0.75 5.61 11.56
N ARG A 83 1.41 4.61 12.17
CA ARG A 83 0.73 3.57 12.97
C ARG A 83 0.12 4.13 14.24
N SER A 84 0.86 4.96 14.98
CA SER A 84 0.33 5.63 16.17
C SER A 84 -0.87 6.49 15.83
N LYS A 85 -0.83 7.20 14.69
CA LYS A 85 -1.98 7.99 14.25
C LYS A 85 -3.17 7.11 13.87
N GLY A 86 -2.92 6.00 13.18
CA GLY A 86 -3.96 5.02 12.89
C GLY A 86 -4.61 4.44 14.16
N ASP A 87 -3.80 4.16 15.19
CA ASP A 87 -4.31 3.67 16.48
C ASP A 87 -5.17 4.72 17.21
N GLU A 88 -4.77 6.00 17.18
CA GLU A 88 -5.60 7.11 17.65
C GLU A 88 -6.93 7.18 16.90
N MET A 89 -6.91 7.07 15.57
CA MET A 89 -8.10 7.12 14.73
C MET A 89 -9.05 5.95 14.99
N ILE A 90 -8.52 4.74 15.20
CA ILE A 90 -9.31 3.56 15.57
C ILE A 90 -9.99 3.78 16.92
N ALA A 91 -9.24 4.26 17.92
CA ALA A 91 -9.78 4.56 19.24
C ALA A 91 -10.89 5.60 19.14
N GLU A 92 -10.67 6.67 18.39
CA GLU A 92 -11.65 7.74 18.19
C GLU A 92 -12.93 7.27 17.51
N ALA A 93 -12.79 6.50 16.42
CA ALA A 93 -13.92 5.94 15.70
C ALA A 93 -14.78 5.06 16.61
N ARG A 94 -14.15 4.22 17.44
CA ARG A 94 -14.85 3.39 18.43
C ARG A 94 -15.58 4.20 19.49
N ARG A 95 -14.94 5.25 20.03
CA ARG A 95 -15.58 6.17 21.00
C ARG A 95 -16.82 6.84 20.41
N ARG A 96 -16.79 7.15 19.12
CA ARG A 96 -17.87 7.82 18.39
C ARG A 96 -18.85 6.85 17.72
N HIS A 97 -18.68 5.54 17.92
CA HIS A 97 -19.46 4.49 17.24
C HIS A 97 -19.46 4.63 15.71
N MET A 98 -18.37 5.12 15.13
CA MET A 98 -18.20 5.26 13.68
C MET A 98 -17.68 3.94 13.09
N PRO A 99 -18.20 3.51 11.92
CA PRO A 99 -17.60 2.42 11.18
C PRO A 99 -16.18 2.77 10.74
N ILE A 100 -15.29 1.78 10.72
CA ILE A 100 -13.90 1.93 10.28
C ILE A 100 -13.73 1.19 8.95
N ILE A 101 -13.32 1.94 7.92
CA ILE A 101 -12.96 1.38 6.62
C ILE A 101 -11.44 1.29 6.51
N VAL A 102 -10.96 0.06 6.29
CA VAL A 102 -9.59 -0.21 5.89
C VAL A 102 -9.51 -0.09 4.37
N LEU A 103 -9.06 1.08 3.91
CA LEU A 103 -8.87 1.33 2.48
C LEU A 103 -7.50 0.78 2.08
N SER A 104 -7.51 -0.29 1.29
CA SER A 104 -6.29 -1.03 0.93
C SER A 104 -6.11 -1.04 -0.58
N GLY A 105 -4.87 -0.91 -1.06
CA GLY A 105 -4.60 -0.88 -2.49
C GLY A 105 -3.13 -1.10 -2.81
N ARG A 106 -2.66 -0.37 -3.81
CA ARG A 106 -1.28 -0.36 -4.30
C ARG A 106 -0.65 1.00 -4.00
N PRO A 107 0.69 1.11 -3.94
CA PRO A 107 1.35 2.37 -3.59
C PRO A 107 0.97 3.54 -4.49
N TYR A 108 0.75 3.25 -5.78
CA TYR A 108 0.37 4.25 -6.76
C TYR A 108 -1.09 4.71 -6.63
N HIS A 109 -1.95 4.00 -5.90
CA HIS A 109 -3.31 4.49 -5.60
C HIS A 109 -3.31 5.67 -4.63
N LEU A 110 -2.17 6.05 -4.07
CA LEU A 110 -2.02 7.28 -3.28
C LEU A 110 -1.86 8.52 -4.16
N ASP A 111 -1.59 8.34 -5.45
CA ASP A 111 -1.49 9.47 -6.39
C ASP A 111 -2.86 10.16 -6.51
N PRO A 112 -2.94 11.50 -6.33
CA PRO A 112 -4.21 12.22 -6.42
C PRO A 112 -4.96 12.02 -7.75
N GLU A 113 -4.25 11.84 -8.86
CA GLU A 113 -4.82 11.64 -10.20
C GLU A 113 -5.40 10.22 -10.37
N ILE A 114 -5.03 9.28 -9.48
CA ILE A 114 -5.47 7.88 -9.49
C ILE A 114 -6.49 7.61 -8.38
N ASN A 115 -6.30 8.19 -7.19
CA ASN A 115 -7.13 7.91 -6.03
C ASN A 115 -8.56 8.43 -6.20
N HIS A 116 -8.74 9.50 -6.97
CA HIS A 116 -10.02 10.18 -7.19
C HIS A 116 -10.71 10.70 -5.91
N GLY A 117 -10.02 10.75 -4.77
CA GLY A 117 -10.58 11.24 -3.49
C GLY A 117 -11.56 10.27 -2.82
N ILE A 118 -11.35 8.97 -2.99
CA ILE A 118 -12.21 7.92 -2.43
C ILE A 118 -12.20 7.94 -0.90
N ASP A 119 -11.06 8.28 -0.29
CA ASP A 119 -10.92 8.52 1.14
C ASP A 119 -11.89 9.61 1.64
N LYS A 120 -12.00 10.73 0.92
CA LYS A 120 -12.93 11.83 1.25
C LYS A 120 -14.38 11.40 1.10
N LEU A 121 -14.68 10.57 0.10
CA LEU A 121 -16.02 10.03 -0.09
C LEU A 121 -16.43 9.10 1.06
N ILE A 122 -15.52 8.23 1.52
CA ILE A 122 -15.78 7.34 2.66
C ILE A 122 -15.99 8.15 3.96
N THR A 123 -15.16 9.16 4.20
CA THR A 123 -15.31 10.02 5.38
C THR A 123 -16.60 10.84 5.34
N ALA A 124 -17.02 11.33 4.18
CA ALA A 124 -18.30 12.00 3.99
C ALA A 124 -19.52 11.09 4.22
N LEU A 125 -19.33 9.76 4.13
CA LEU A 125 -20.35 8.76 4.47
C LEU A 125 -20.35 8.39 5.97
N GLY A 126 -19.54 9.07 6.79
CA GLY A 126 -19.55 8.93 8.26
C GLY A 126 -18.59 7.87 8.82
N ALA A 127 -17.67 7.35 8.00
CA ALA A 127 -16.68 6.37 8.45
C ALA A 127 -15.31 6.99 8.72
N ALA A 128 -14.57 6.38 9.64
CA ALA A 128 -13.13 6.59 9.73
C ALA A 128 -12.41 5.79 8.65
N VAL A 129 -11.33 6.34 8.08
CA VAL A 129 -10.52 5.67 7.06
C VAL A 129 -9.12 5.43 7.57
N ILE A 130 -8.64 4.20 7.50
CA ILE A 130 -7.26 3.82 7.79
C ILE A 130 -6.69 2.97 6.65
N SER A 131 -5.38 2.88 6.55
CA SER A 131 -4.67 2.06 5.57
C SER A 131 -4.23 0.70 6.15
N GLU A 132 -3.93 -0.25 5.27
CA GLU A 132 -3.53 -1.61 5.64
C GLU A 132 -2.20 -1.66 6.43
N ASP A 133 -1.35 -0.65 6.28
CA ASP A 133 -0.05 -0.56 6.95
C ASP A 133 -0.13 -0.18 8.44
N VAL A 134 -1.31 0.31 8.90
CA VAL A 134 -1.66 0.47 10.32
C VAL A 134 -1.90 -0.90 10.96
N LEU A 135 -2.56 -1.82 10.24
CA LEU A 135 -3.04 -3.09 10.78
C LEU A 135 -2.08 -4.25 10.55
N SER A 136 -1.45 -4.30 9.38
CA SER A 136 -0.57 -5.41 8.99
C SER A 136 0.56 -5.74 10.00
N PRO A 137 1.18 -4.78 10.74
CA PRO A 137 2.17 -5.12 11.75
C PRO A 137 1.60 -5.81 12.99
N LYS A 138 0.28 -5.74 13.20
CA LYS A 138 -0.44 -6.36 14.33
C LYS A 138 -0.75 -7.84 14.08
N MET A 139 -0.44 -8.34 12.89
CA MET A 139 -0.66 -9.72 12.48
C MET A 139 0.64 -10.50 12.42
N ARG A 140 0.53 -11.79 12.73
CA ARG A 140 1.55 -12.79 12.40
C ARG A 140 1.27 -13.37 11.02
N ARG A 141 2.31 -13.93 10.40
CA ARG A 141 2.17 -14.67 9.15
C ARG A 141 1.16 -15.81 9.36
N PHE A 142 0.31 -16.01 8.38
CA PHE A 142 -0.68 -17.09 8.33
C PHE A 142 -0.69 -17.72 6.92
N PRO A 143 -1.20 -18.95 6.78
CA PRO A 143 -1.29 -19.61 5.47
C PRO A 143 -2.25 -18.86 4.53
N THR A 144 -1.83 -18.69 3.28
CA THR A 144 -2.65 -18.20 2.17
C THR A 144 -2.80 -19.29 1.11
N HIS A 145 -3.86 -19.27 0.32
CA HIS A 145 -4.03 -20.23 -0.79
C HIS A 145 -3.25 -19.84 -2.05
N VAL A 146 -2.69 -18.65 -2.06
CA VAL A 146 -1.85 -18.12 -3.14
C VAL A 146 -0.45 -17.86 -2.61
N LEU A 147 0.53 -17.90 -3.52
CA LEU A 147 1.92 -17.63 -3.18
C LEU A 147 2.11 -16.16 -2.82
N ASN A 148 2.50 -15.89 -1.57
CA ASN A 148 2.55 -14.53 -1.04
C ASN A 148 3.92 -13.88 -1.31
N GLN A 149 4.14 -13.49 -2.56
CA GLN A 149 5.45 -13.01 -3.03
C GLN A 149 5.73 -11.52 -2.77
N TRP A 150 4.69 -10.70 -2.66
CA TRP A 150 4.80 -9.25 -2.77
C TRP A 150 4.46 -8.52 -1.47
N THR A 151 5.29 -7.54 -1.13
CA THR A 151 5.21 -6.80 0.14
C THR A 151 3.84 -6.20 0.43
N TYR A 152 3.25 -5.49 -0.54
CA TYR A 152 1.99 -4.78 -0.35
C TYR A 152 0.78 -5.73 -0.28
N GLN A 153 0.85 -6.88 -0.96
CA GLN A 153 -0.19 -7.90 -0.88
C GLN A 153 -0.14 -8.63 0.45
N ALA A 154 1.05 -8.93 0.95
CA ALA A 154 1.20 -9.50 2.28
C ALA A 154 0.57 -8.61 3.36
N ARG A 155 0.66 -7.28 3.21
CA ARG A 155 -0.01 -6.33 4.11
C ARG A 155 -1.53 -6.31 3.92
N LEU A 156 -2.01 -6.34 2.68
CA LEU A 156 -3.43 -6.45 2.34
C LEU A 156 -4.06 -7.71 2.96
N TYR A 157 -3.46 -8.88 2.78
CA TYR A 157 -3.94 -10.14 3.37
C TYR A 157 -3.92 -10.09 4.90
N ALA A 158 -2.86 -9.52 5.49
CA ALA A 158 -2.78 -9.33 6.94
C ALA A 158 -3.89 -8.40 7.45
N ALA A 159 -4.16 -7.29 6.78
CA ALA A 159 -5.25 -6.40 7.16
C ALA A 159 -6.62 -7.07 7.01
N ALA A 160 -6.87 -7.80 5.92
CA ALA A 160 -8.09 -8.59 5.74
C ALA A 160 -8.27 -9.59 6.88
N LYS A 161 -7.21 -10.32 7.25
CA LYS A 161 -7.26 -11.29 8.35
C LYS A 161 -7.45 -10.62 9.72
N TYR A 162 -6.87 -9.45 9.93
CA TYR A 162 -6.98 -8.70 11.19
C TYR A 162 -8.41 -8.27 11.50
N ILE A 163 -9.20 -7.93 10.46
CA ILE A 163 -10.56 -7.40 10.66
C ILE A 163 -11.64 -8.48 10.80
N CYS A 164 -11.32 -9.76 10.54
CA CYS A 164 -12.29 -10.87 10.56
C CYS A 164 -13.11 -10.92 11.86
N ASP A 165 -12.50 -10.63 13.00
CA ASP A 165 -13.10 -10.66 14.34
C ASP A 165 -13.44 -9.25 14.88
N LYS A 166 -13.39 -8.20 14.04
CA LYS A 166 -13.65 -6.81 14.43
C LYS A 166 -14.96 -6.33 13.84
N PRO A 167 -16.08 -6.31 14.60
CA PRO A 167 -17.39 -5.98 14.05
C PRO A 167 -17.46 -4.55 13.47
N ASP A 168 -16.67 -3.64 14.03
CA ASP A 168 -16.58 -2.22 13.67
C ASP A 168 -15.73 -1.93 12.42
N MET A 169 -15.05 -2.94 11.85
CA MET A 169 -14.13 -2.77 10.74
C MET A 169 -14.61 -3.49 9.47
N ASN A 170 -14.43 -2.83 8.32
CA ASN A 170 -14.65 -3.40 6.98
C ASN A 170 -13.50 -3.00 6.05
N LEU A 171 -13.26 -3.80 5.00
CA LEU A 171 -12.19 -3.55 4.05
C LEU A 171 -12.76 -3.15 2.69
N VAL A 172 -12.20 -2.09 2.13
CA VAL A 172 -12.42 -1.69 0.74
C VAL A 172 -11.10 -1.85 0.00
N GLN A 173 -11.08 -2.76 -0.98
CA GLN A 173 -9.92 -3.01 -1.82
C GLN A 173 -9.99 -2.16 -3.08
N LEU A 174 -8.99 -1.33 -3.31
CA LEU A 174 -8.74 -0.67 -4.58
C LEU A 174 -8.02 -1.64 -5.52
N VAL A 175 -8.60 -1.86 -6.70
CA VAL A 175 -8.03 -2.73 -7.74
C VAL A 175 -7.90 -1.93 -9.03
N SER A 176 -6.83 -2.16 -9.80
CA SER A 176 -6.59 -1.43 -11.05
C SER A 176 -7.09 -2.23 -12.25
N PHE A 177 -7.71 -1.54 -13.21
CA PHE A 177 -8.01 -2.14 -14.50
C PHE A 177 -6.74 -2.74 -15.15
N GLY A 178 -6.83 -3.98 -15.64
CA GLY A 178 -5.71 -4.66 -16.30
C GLY A 178 -4.59 -5.17 -15.38
N CYS A 179 -4.70 -5.04 -14.05
CA CYS A 179 -3.68 -5.59 -13.16
C CYS A 179 -3.85 -7.10 -12.98
N GLY A 180 -3.02 -7.90 -13.66
CA GLY A 180 -3.06 -9.35 -13.56
C GLY A 180 -2.80 -9.90 -12.15
N ILE A 181 -2.08 -9.17 -11.30
CA ILE A 181 -1.86 -9.59 -9.91
C ILE A 181 -3.10 -9.32 -9.05
N ASP A 182 -3.87 -8.27 -9.36
CA ASP A 182 -5.10 -8.00 -8.63
C ASP A 182 -6.07 -9.17 -8.79
N ALA A 183 -6.20 -9.75 -9.99
CA ALA A 183 -7.04 -10.91 -10.27
C ALA A 183 -6.81 -12.12 -9.33
N ILE A 184 -5.59 -12.29 -8.82
CA ILE A 184 -5.27 -13.36 -7.86
C ILE A 184 -5.51 -12.88 -6.43
N THR A 185 -5.15 -11.63 -6.13
CA THR A 185 -5.23 -11.10 -4.77
C THR A 185 -6.65 -10.83 -4.31
N THR A 186 -7.55 -10.45 -5.22
CA THR A 186 -8.97 -10.22 -4.93
C THR A 186 -9.66 -11.49 -4.45
N ASP A 187 -9.37 -12.63 -5.08
CA ASP A 187 -9.98 -13.90 -4.72
C ASP A 187 -9.54 -14.35 -3.31
N GLU A 188 -8.26 -14.18 -3.00
CA GLU A 188 -7.73 -14.52 -1.67
C GLU A 188 -8.25 -13.58 -0.58
N VAL A 189 -8.32 -12.27 -0.84
CA VAL A 189 -8.90 -11.30 0.12
C VAL A 189 -10.38 -11.57 0.33
N ARG A 190 -11.13 -11.80 -0.75
CA ARG A 190 -12.55 -12.15 -0.70
C ARG A 190 -12.76 -13.36 0.19
N ARG A 191 -12.02 -14.44 -0.06
CA ARG A 191 -12.07 -15.67 0.72
C ARG A 191 -11.82 -15.41 2.21
N ILE A 192 -10.73 -14.71 2.55
CA ILE A 192 -10.37 -14.40 3.95
C ILE A 192 -11.53 -13.68 4.67
N LEU A 193 -12.18 -12.74 4.00
CA LEU A 193 -13.27 -11.95 4.57
C LEU A 193 -14.58 -12.75 4.65
N GLU A 194 -15.00 -13.39 3.56
CA GLU A 194 -16.27 -14.10 3.48
C GLU A 194 -16.31 -15.34 4.38
N GLU A 195 -15.18 -16.04 4.57
CA GLU A 195 -15.05 -17.13 5.56
C GLU A 195 -15.32 -16.66 7.01
N SER A 196 -15.15 -15.37 7.28
CA SER A 196 -15.47 -14.74 8.58
C SER A 196 -16.83 -14.02 8.61
N GLY A 197 -17.63 -14.15 7.54
CA GLY A 197 -18.91 -13.46 7.41
C GLY A 197 -18.80 -11.96 7.08
N LYS A 198 -17.62 -11.48 6.69
CA LYS A 198 -17.39 -10.08 6.27
C LYS A 198 -17.70 -9.91 4.79
N ILE A 199 -18.20 -8.73 4.42
CA ILE A 199 -18.49 -8.37 3.03
C ILE A 199 -17.20 -7.92 2.34
N TYR A 200 -16.81 -8.62 1.27
CA TYR A 200 -15.76 -8.16 0.38
C TYR A 200 -16.25 -6.99 -0.48
N THR A 201 -15.58 -5.84 -0.39
CA THR A 201 -15.89 -4.66 -1.21
C THR A 201 -14.71 -4.29 -2.08
N GLU A 202 -14.92 -4.39 -3.39
CA GLU A 202 -13.95 -4.02 -4.41
C GLU A 202 -14.32 -2.72 -5.09
N VAL A 203 -13.38 -1.79 -5.20
CA VAL A 203 -13.49 -0.57 -6.00
C VAL A 203 -12.46 -0.64 -7.12
N LYS A 204 -12.95 -0.76 -8.34
CA LYS A 204 -12.12 -0.77 -9.54
C LYS A 204 -11.76 0.66 -9.94
N ILE A 205 -10.46 0.91 -10.03
CA ILE A 205 -9.84 2.16 -10.45
C ILE A 205 -9.43 2.03 -11.91
N ASP A 206 -9.75 3.08 -12.67
CA ASP A 206 -9.38 3.25 -14.07
C ASP A 206 -8.94 4.72 -14.27
N GLU A 207 -8.43 5.02 -15.47
CA GLU A 207 -8.05 6.38 -15.88
C GLU A 207 -9.26 7.33 -15.83
N ILE A 208 -10.46 6.84 -16.16
CA ILE A 208 -11.69 7.62 -16.11
C ILE A 208 -12.20 7.72 -14.67
N THR A 209 -12.29 8.96 -14.16
CA THR A 209 -12.89 9.26 -12.87
C THR A 209 -14.39 8.91 -12.86
N ASN A 210 -14.76 7.74 -12.35
CA ASN A 210 -16.16 7.32 -12.18
C ASN A 210 -16.58 7.29 -10.70
N LEU A 211 -16.57 8.47 -10.06
CA LEU A 211 -16.98 8.60 -8.66
C LEU A 211 -18.45 8.22 -8.40
N GLY A 212 -19.31 8.26 -9.42
CA GLY A 212 -20.70 7.82 -9.31
C GLY A 212 -20.80 6.33 -8.96
N ALA A 213 -20.09 5.48 -9.70
CA ALA A 213 -20.05 4.04 -9.43
C ALA A 213 -19.44 3.72 -8.06
N VAL A 214 -18.37 4.41 -7.68
CA VAL A 214 -17.74 4.25 -6.36
C VAL A 214 -18.71 4.66 -5.25
N LYS A 215 -19.39 5.79 -5.39
CA LYS A 215 -20.38 6.28 -4.42
C LYS A 215 -21.53 5.31 -4.23
N ILE A 216 -22.08 4.75 -5.31
CA ILE A 216 -23.15 3.75 -5.22
C ILE A 216 -22.65 2.54 -4.43
N ARG A 217 -21.47 2.01 -4.77
CA ARG A 217 -20.92 0.83 -4.12
C ARG A 217 -20.64 1.03 -2.62
N LEU A 218 -20.07 2.17 -2.26
CA LEU A 218 -19.83 2.52 -0.85
C LEU A 218 -21.14 2.67 -0.08
N ARG A 219 -22.15 3.34 -0.67
CA ARG A 219 -23.49 3.43 -0.04
C ARG A 219 -24.14 2.06 0.14
N SER A 220 -23.99 1.16 -0.82
CA SER A 220 -24.47 -0.22 -0.70
C SER A 220 -23.78 -0.98 0.43
N LEU A 221 -22.46 -0.79 0.60
CA LEU A 221 -21.74 -1.36 1.75
C LEU A 221 -22.31 -0.83 3.06
N PHE A 222 -22.40 0.49 3.24
CA PHE A 222 -22.92 1.06 4.50
C PHE A 222 -24.35 0.61 4.80
N ALA A 223 -25.24 0.60 3.79
CA ALA A 223 -26.60 0.12 3.96
C ALA A 223 -26.69 -1.38 4.32
N ALA A 224 -25.71 -2.20 3.91
CA ALA A 224 -25.63 -3.60 4.29
C ALA A 224 -25.11 -3.80 5.72
N LEU A 225 -24.34 -2.85 6.26
CA LEU A 225 -23.80 -2.87 7.62
C LEU A 225 -24.79 -2.37 8.68
N GLU A 226 -25.83 -1.63 8.29
CA GLU A 226 -26.89 -1.14 9.18
C GLU A 226 -27.97 -2.19 9.48
N LYS A 227 -27.88 -3.38 8.90
CA LYS A 227 -28.80 -4.51 9.12
C LYS A 227 -28.31 -5.43 10.23
#